data_AF-A0A1T4RPB9-F1
#
_entry.id   AF-A0A1T4RPB9-F1
#
_cell.length_a   1.000
_cell.length_b   1.000
_cell.length_c   1.000
_cell.angle_alpha   90.00
_cell.angle_beta   90.00
_cell.angle_gamma   90.00
#
_symmetry.space_group_name_H-M   'P 1'
#
loop_
_entity.id
_entity.type
_entity.pdbx_description
1 polymer ?
#
loop_
_entity_poly.entity_id
_entity_poly.type
_entity_poly.pdbx_seq_one_letter_code
_entity_poly.pdbx_strand_id
1 'polypeptide(L)' 'MLIIAIAFALLGIKLLLRKNGKFSSQHIHDNAALRKQGIRCVIDQDKEARRVGKAY' A
#
# COMPACT_ATOMS: atom_id res chain seq x y z
N MET A 1 15.56 -9.63 24.30
CA MET A 1 16.44 -9.37 23.13
C MET A 1 16.43 -10.50 22.11
N LEU A 2 16.40 -11.77 22.51
CA LEU A 2 16.36 -12.92 21.57
C LEU A 2 15.20 -12.87 20.56
N ILE A 3 13.98 -12.55 21.01
CA ILE A 3 12.80 -12.46 20.12
C ILE A 3 12.98 -11.38 19.05
N ILE A 4 13.53 -10.23 19.43
CA ILE A 4 13.79 -9.11 18.50
C ILE A 4 14.83 -9.54 17.47
N ALA A 5 15.91 -10.19 17.90
CA ALA A 5 16.95 -10.69 17.00
C ALA A 5 16.40 -11.70 15.98
N ILE A 6 15.55 -12.65 16.43
CA ILE A 6 14.91 -13.62 15.55
C ILE A 6 13.98 -12.92 14.54
N ALA A 7 13.20 -11.91 14.98
CA ALA A 7 12.31 -11.16 14.09
C ALA A 7 13.07 -10.44 12.97
N PHE A 8 14.20 -9.80 13.29
CA PHE A 8 15.05 -9.15 12.29
C PHE A 8 15.74 -10.15 11.36
N ALA A 9 16.18 -11.30 11.87
CA ALA A 9 16.75 -12.36 11.04
C ALA A 9 15.73 -12.90 10.02
N LEU A 10 14.50 -13.18 10.45
CA LEU A 10 13.42 -13.63 9.57
C LEU A 10 13.03 -12.57 8.54
N LEU A 11 12.99 -11.29 8.95
CA LEU A 11 12.73 -10.17 8.04
C LEU A 11 13.82 -10.04 6.97
N GLY A 12 15.09 -10.15 7.36
CA GLY A 12 16.24 -10.11 6.45
C GLY A 12 16.23 -11.24 5.42
N ILE A 13 15.96 -12.49 5.85
CA ILE A 13 15.81 -13.63 4.94
C ILE A 13 14.67 -13.37 3.94
N LYS A 14 13.51 -12.89 4.41
CA LYS A 14 12.37 -12.57 3.54
C LYS A 14 12.71 -11.49 2.51
N LEU A 15 13.50 -10.49 2.87
CA LEU A 15 14.00 -9.45 1.98
C LEU A 15 14.94 -10.02 0.91
N LEU A 16 15.93 -10.83 1.31
CA LEU A 16 16.92 -11.43 0.41
C LEU A 16 16.30 -12.46 -0.55
N LEU A 17 15.31 -13.22 -0.10
CA LEU A 17 14.62 -14.24 -0.89
C LEU A 17 13.44 -13.70 -1.72
N ARG A 18 13.07 -12.42 -1.56
CA ARG A 18 11.97 -11.83 -2.34
C ARG A 18 12.38 -11.68 -3.79
N LYS A 19 11.95 -12.62 -4.64
CA LYS A 19 12.14 -12.56 -6.10
C LYS A 19 11.66 -11.19 -6.62
N ASN A 20 12.56 -10.49 -7.31
CA ASN A 20 12.41 -9.15 -7.89
C ASN A 20 12.51 -7.95 -6.95
N GLY A 21 12.79 -8.09 -5.64
CA GLY A 21 13.20 -6.99 -4.75
C GLY A 21 12.24 -5.80 -4.61
N LYS A 22 11.10 -5.81 -5.31
CA LYS A 22 10.13 -4.74 -5.34
C LYS A 22 9.09 -4.99 -4.26
N PHE A 23 8.99 -4.04 -3.34
CA PHE A 23 7.79 -3.91 -2.54
C PHE A 23 6.62 -3.59 -3.47
N SER A 24 5.43 -4.10 -3.14
CA SER A 24 4.22 -3.60 -3.79
C SER A 24 4.21 -2.09 -3.64
N SER A 25 3.87 -1.38 -4.71
CA SER A 25 3.77 0.08 -4.63
C SER A 25 2.86 0.46 -3.46
N GLN A 26 3.37 1.35 -2.60
CA GLN A 26 2.60 1.92 -1.50
C GLN A 26 1.59 2.96 -2.01
N HIS A 27 1.67 3.34 -3.30
CA HIS A 27 0.66 4.20 -3.90
C HIS A 27 -0.63 3.41 -4.13
N ILE A 28 -1.72 3.91 -3.55
CA ILE A 28 -3.07 3.35 -3.71
C ILE A 28 -3.44 3.17 -5.19
N HIS A 29 -2.97 4.04 -6.08
CA HIS A 29 -3.26 3.99 -7.51
C HIS A 29 -2.69 2.75 -8.21
N ASP A 30 -1.56 2.24 -7.72
CA ASP A 30 -0.85 1.09 -8.31
C ASP A 30 -1.36 -0.25 -7.77
N ASN A 31 -2.24 -0.22 -6.76
CA ASN A 31 -2.82 -1.42 -6.17
C ASN A 31 -4.08 -1.84 -6.93
N ALA A 32 -3.94 -2.88 -7.76
CA ALA A 32 -5.05 -3.43 -8.55
C ALA A 32 -6.24 -3.90 -7.71
N ALA A 33 -6.02 -4.37 -6.47
CA ALA A 33 -7.09 -4.81 -5.58
C ALA A 33 -7.92 -3.63 -5.06
N LEU A 34 -7.25 -2.56 -4.61
CA LEU A 34 -7.92 -1.32 -4.19
C LEU A 34 -8.67 -0.66 -5.34
N ARG A 35 -8.07 -0.68 -6.55
CA ARG A 35 -8.72 -0.18 -7.76
C ARG A 35 -10.01 -0.96 -8.10
N LYS A 36 -10.01 -2.29 -7.95
CA LYS A 36 -11.23 -3.12 -8.12
C LYS A 36 -12.32 -2.78 -7.12
N GLN A 37 -11.95 -2.33 -5.92
CA GLN A 37 -12.90 -1.88 -4.90
C GLN A 37 -13.36 -0.42 -5.11
N GLY A 38 -12.90 0.26 -6.17
CA GLY A 38 -13.21 1.67 -6.43
C GLY A 38 -12.50 2.65 -5.49
N ILE A 39 -11.56 2.17 -4.66
CA ILE A 39 -10.81 2.98 -3.71
C ILE A 39 -9.69 3.69 -4.45
N ARG A 40 -9.65 5.01 -4.34
CA ARG A 40 -8.66 5.89 -4.98
C ARG A 40 -8.00 6.79 -3.93
N CYS A 41 -7.02 7.58 -4.36
CA CYS A 41 -6.41 8.59 -3.49
C CYS A 41 -7.51 9.50 -2.94
N VAL A 42 -7.45 9.79 -1.63
CA VAL A 42 -8.42 10.65 -0.95
C VAL A 42 -8.54 12.02 -1.62
N ILE A 43 -7.45 12.54 -2.19
CA ILE A 43 -7.43 13.83 -2.90
C ILE A 43 -8.27 13.75 -4.19
N ASP A 44 -8.13 12.66 -4.96
CA ASP A 44 -8.92 12.47 -6.18
C ASP A 44 -10.39 12.22 -5.86
N GLN A 45 -10.66 11.41 -4.83
CA GLN A 45 -12.03 11.15 -4.35
C GLN A 45 -12.70 12.43 -3.85
N ASP A 46 -11.98 13.25 -3.08
CA ASP A 46 -12.46 14.54 -2.58
C ASP A 46 -12.70 15.53 -3.74
N LYS A 47 -11.77 15.61 -4.69
CA LYS A 47 -11.93 16.47 -5.88
C LYS A 47 -13.16 16.08 -6.69
N GLU A 48 -13.43 14.79 -6.83
CA GLU A 48 -14.65 14.30 -7.49
C GLU A 48 -15.89 14.59 -6.67
N ALA A 49 -15.87 14.36 -5.36
CA ALA A 49 -16.98 14.69 -4.46
C ALA A 49 -17.35 16.17 -4.55
N ARG A 50 -16.35 17.07 -4.60
CA ARG A 50 -16.55 18.51 -4.82
C ARG A 50 -17.20 18.81 -6.17
N ARG A 51 -16.77 18.13 -7.25
CA ARG A 51 -17.36 18.31 -8.59
C ARG A 51 -18.82 17.88 -8.65
N VAL A 52 -19.20 16.84 -7.91
CA VAL A 52 -20.59 16.34 -7.87
C VAL A 52 -21.43 16.95 -6.75
N GLY A 53 -20.93 17.98 -6.06
CA GLY A 53 -21.65 18.64 -4.96
C GLY A 53 -21.91 17.74 -3.75
N LYS A 54 -21.12 16.68 -3.58
CA LYS A 54 -21.19 15.73 -2.45
C LYS A 54 -20.07 15.94 -1.42
N ALA A 55 -19.25 16.97 -1.58
CA ALA A 55 -18.34 17.40 -0.54
C ALA A 55 -19.16 18.17 0.51
N TYR A 56 -19.27 17.58 1.70
CA TYR A 56 -19.89 18.21 2.87
C TYR A 56 -18.89 19.18 3.53
#